data_AF-A0AAE9Z2I7-F1
#
_entry.id   AF-A0AAE9Z2I7-F1
#
_cell.length_a   1.000
_cell.length_b   1.000
_cell.length_c   1.000
_cell.angle_alpha   90.00
_cell.angle_beta   90.00
_cell.angle_gamma   90.00
#
_symmetry.space_group_name_H-M   'P 1'
#
loop_
_entity.id
_entity.type
_entity.pdbx_description
1 polymer ?
#
loop_
_entity_poly.entity_id
_entity_poly.type
_entity_poly.pdbx_seq_one_letter_code
_entity_poly.pdbx_strand_id
1 'polypeptide(L)'
;MIEDTAELWFAIVLTIILFVMAIATFCFIRISGKHIEREMKKEGKLPPGWDSTMGLRYGFYAITIVRNSIAPMSFVDDEAVLRHARKKDRYLALFLVISSIALMIVGGLVYFLYVP
;
A
#
# COMPACT_ATOMS: atom_id res chain seq x y z
N MET A 1 37.78 2.12 3.26
CA MET A 1 37.09 2.08 4.57
C MET A 1 35.75 2.74 4.35
N ILE A 2 34.65 2.00 4.43
CA ILE A 2 33.32 2.62 4.48
C ILE A 2 33.26 3.30 5.85
N GLU A 3 32.95 4.60 5.87
CA GLU A 3 32.80 5.35 7.10
C GLU A 3 31.53 4.84 7.78
N ASP A 4 31.70 4.13 8.90
CA ASP A 4 30.64 3.42 9.63
C ASP A 4 29.77 4.44 10.41
N THR A 5 29.06 5.29 9.67
CA THR A 5 28.21 6.35 10.21
C THR A 5 26.76 5.86 10.27
N ALA A 6 26.08 6.17 11.38
CA ALA A 6 24.67 5.80 11.53
C ALA A 6 23.78 6.35 10.40
N GLU A 7 24.13 7.54 9.87
CA GLU A 7 23.46 8.17 8.74
C GLU A 7 23.51 7.32 7.47
N LEU A 8 24.68 6.74 7.16
CA LEU A 8 24.84 5.85 6.00
C LEU A 8 23.97 4.60 6.14
N TRP A 9 23.92 4.01 7.34
CA TRP A 9 23.07 2.84 7.61
C TRP A 9 21.58 3.18 7.48
N PHE A 10 21.14 4.32 8.03
CA PHE A 10 19.76 4.78 7.85
C PHE A 10 19.42 5.03 6.38
N ALA A 11 20.32 5.65 5.62
CA ALA A 11 20.13 5.88 4.19
C ALA A 11 20.00 4.57 3.41
N ILE A 12 20.85 3.58 3.69
CA ILE A 12 20.78 2.25 3.06
C ILE A 12 19.47 1.56 3.41
N VAL A 13 19.10 1.50 4.69
CA VAL A 13 17.85 0.86 5.15
C VAL A 13 16.63 1.53 4.53
N LEU A 14 16.57 2.86 4.55
CA LEU A 14 15.47 3.62 3.98
C LEU A 14 15.37 3.38 2.46
N THR A 15 16.50 3.34 1.76
CA THR A 15 16.55 3.03 0.33
C THR A 15 16.01 1.63 0.04
N ILE A 16 16.43 0.62 0.82
CA ILE A 16 15.95 -0.76 0.68
C ILE A 16 14.44 -0.83 0.92
N ILE A 17 13.94 -0.20 1.99
CA ILE A 17 12.51 -0.19 2.31
C ILE A 17 11.70 0.50 1.21
N LEU A 18 12.21 1.60 0.64
CA LEU A 18 11.57 2.28 -0.50
C LEU A 18 11.42 1.35 -1.70
N PHE A 19 12.47 0.61 -2.07
CA PHE A 19 12.40 -0.36 -3.16
C PHE A 19 11.43 -1.50 -2.85
N VAL A 20 11.44 -2.03 -1.62
CA VAL A 20 10.50 -3.07 -1.19
C VAL A 20 9.06 -2.57 -1.27
N MET A 21 8.77 -1.36 -0.79
CA MET A 21 7.44 -0.76 -0.87
C MET A 21 7.02 -0.51 -2.32
N ALA A 22 7.94 -0.05 -3.18
CA ALA A 22 7.65 0.15 -4.61
C ALA A 22 7.29 -1.17 -5.31
N ILE A 23 8.05 -2.24 -5.03
CA ILE A 23 7.76 -3.59 -5.54
C ILE A 23 6.42 -4.10 -5.00
N ALA A 24 6.17 -3.95 -3.70
CA ALA A 24 4.91 -4.33 -3.07
C ALA A 24 3.72 -3.62 -3.72
N THR A 25 3.85 -2.31 -3.94
CA THR A 25 2.83 -1.47 -4.59
C THR A 25 2.57 -1.94 -6.00
N PHE A 26 3.63 -2.12 -6.80
CA PHE A 26 3.52 -2.58 -8.18
C PHE A 26 2.84 -3.96 -8.26
N CYS A 27 3.27 -4.91 -7.43
CA CYS A 27 2.70 -6.25 -7.36
C CYS A 27 1.22 -6.21 -6.95
N PHE A 28 0.87 -5.45 -5.91
CA PHE A 28 -0.51 -5.32 -5.44
C PHE A 28 -1.41 -4.71 -6.53
N ILE A 29 -1.00 -3.61 -7.16
CA ILE A 29 -1.77 -2.96 -8.23
C ILE A 29 -2.00 -3.92 -9.40
N ARG A 30 -0.94 -4.58 -9.89
CA ARG A 30 -1.01 -5.40 -11.11
C ARG A 30 -1.74 -6.72 -10.89
N ILE A 31 -1.58 -7.35 -9.73
CA ILE A 31 -2.14 -8.69 -9.46
C ILE A 31 -3.51 -8.61 -8.79
N SER A 32 -3.65 -7.75 -7.77
CA SER A 32 -4.83 -7.67 -6.92
C SER A 32 -5.75 -6.52 -7.34
N GLY A 33 -5.22 -5.30 -7.45
CA GLY A 33 -5.98 -4.11 -7.81
C GLY A 33 -6.71 -4.24 -9.15
N LYS A 34 -5.98 -4.62 -10.21
CA LYS A 34 -6.58 -4.85 -11.54
C LYS A 34 -7.57 -6.01 -11.57
N HIS A 35 -7.37 -7.04 -10.75
CA HIS A 35 -8.32 -8.14 -10.66
C HIS A 35 -9.63 -7.68 -10.02
N ILE A 36 -9.56 -7.01 -8.86
CA ILE A 36 -10.72 -6.51 -8.14
C ILE A 36 -11.52 -5.54 -9.02
N GLU A 37 -10.85 -4.59 -9.68
CA GLU A 37 -11.53 -3.66 -10.61
C GLU A 37 -12.22 -4.37 -11.78
N ARG A 38 -11.62 -5.43 -12.31
CA ARG A 38 -12.21 -6.21 -13.39
C ARG A 38 -13.48 -6.92 -12.94
N GLU A 39 -13.47 -7.50 -11.74
CA GLU A 39 -14.66 -8.15 -11.17
C GLU A 39 -15.75 -7.13 -10.80
N MET A 40 -15.38 -5.99 -10.19
CA MET A 40 -16.29 -4.88 -9.92
C MET A 40 -16.96 -4.36 -11.21
N LYS A 41 -16.19 -4.24 -12.29
CA LYS A 41 -16.72 -3.80 -13.59
C LYS A 41 -17.78 -4.75 -14.16
N LYS A 42 -17.68 -6.06 -13.91
CA LYS A 42 -18.71 -7.04 -14.33
C LYS A 42 -20.05 -6.80 -13.64
N GLU A 43 -20.02 -6.19 -12.47
CA GLU A 43 -21.20 -5.85 -11.67
C GLU A 43 -21.69 -4.42 -11.93
N GLY A 44 -21.12 -3.73 -12.94
CA GLY A 44 -21.44 -2.34 -13.23
C GLY A 44 -20.85 -1.33 -12.24
N LYS A 45 -20.03 -1.77 -11.27
CA LYS A 45 -19.35 -0.90 -10.33
C LYS A 45 -18.07 -0.34 -10.95
N LEU A 46 -18.04 0.98 -11.14
CA LEU A 46 -16.86 1.68 -11.65
C LEU A 46 -15.92 2.06 -10.51
N PRO A 47 -14.60 2.15 -10.77
CA PRO A 47 -13.67 2.68 -9.79
C PRO A 47 -13.99 4.15 -9.46
N PRO A 48 -13.61 4.62 -8.26
CA PRO A 48 -13.88 5.98 -7.83
C PRO A 48 -13.32 7.03 -8.80
N GLY A 49 -14.15 8.01 -9.17
CA GLY A 49 -13.79 9.05 -10.15
C GLY A 49 -12.73 10.04 -9.66
N TRP A 50 -12.63 10.23 -8.34
CA TRP A 50 -11.64 11.14 -7.72
C TRP A 50 -10.19 10.66 -7.90
N ASP A 51 -9.98 9.37 -8.18
CA ASP A 51 -8.66 8.77 -8.41
C ASP A 51 -8.56 8.18 -9.82
N SER A 52 -8.88 9.00 -10.81
CA SER A 52 -8.86 8.58 -12.22
C SER A 52 -7.43 8.49 -12.79
N THR A 53 -6.43 9.12 -12.17
CA THR A 53 -5.06 9.25 -12.70
C THR A 53 -3.92 8.83 -11.76
N MET A 54 -4.04 8.97 -10.44
CA MET A 54 -2.91 8.75 -9.51
C MET A 54 -2.79 7.31 -8.99
N GLY A 55 -3.91 6.59 -8.86
CA GLY A 55 -3.92 5.23 -8.32
C GLY A 55 -3.87 5.15 -6.79
N LEU A 56 -4.15 6.25 -6.09
CA LEU A 56 -4.22 6.30 -4.62
C LEU A 56 -5.29 5.35 -4.04
N ARG A 57 -6.34 5.03 -4.81
CA ARG A 57 -7.39 4.07 -4.45
C ARG A 57 -6.85 2.69 -4.14
N TYR A 58 -5.74 2.29 -4.75
CA TYR A 58 -5.14 0.98 -4.47
C TYR A 58 -4.59 0.91 -3.04
N GLY A 59 -4.13 2.03 -2.47
CA GLY A 59 -3.80 2.11 -1.05
C GLY A 59 -5.02 1.85 -0.17
N PHE A 60 -6.16 2.47 -0.49
CA PHE A 60 -7.42 2.22 0.20
C PHE A 60 -7.89 0.77 0.04
N TYR A 61 -7.74 0.16 -1.15
CA TYR A 61 -8.09 -1.25 -1.36
C TYR A 61 -7.26 -2.15 -0.44
N ALA A 62 -5.96 -1.91 -0.34
CA ALA A 62 -5.09 -2.68 0.54
C ALA A 62 -5.49 -2.54 2.01
N ILE A 63 -5.78 -1.31 2.47
CA ILE A 63 -6.25 -1.04 3.83
C ILE A 63 -7.57 -1.76 4.10
N THR A 64 -8.55 -1.65 3.19
CA THR A 64 -9.85 -2.32 3.34
C THR A 64 -9.69 -3.84 3.42
N ILE A 65 -8.85 -4.44 2.58
CA ILE A 65 -8.58 -5.88 2.58
C ILE A 65 -7.91 -6.32 3.90
N VAL A 66 -6.95 -5.56 4.41
CA VAL A 66 -6.27 -5.87 5.68
C VAL A 66 -7.21 -5.69 6.87
N ARG A 67 -8.00 -4.62 6.88
CA ARG A 67 -9.01 -4.36 7.92
C ARG A 67 -10.10 -5.43 7.93
N ASN A 68 -10.40 -6.00 6.76
CA ASN A 68 -11.42 -7.05 6.57
C ASN A 68 -12.79 -6.67 7.17
N SER A 69 -13.13 -5.38 7.11
CA SER A 69 -14.41 -4.84 7.57
C SER A 69 -14.81 -3.67 6.68
N ILE A 70 -16.09 -3.27 6.72
CA ILE A 70 -16.64 -2.15 5.95
C ILE A 70 -16.61 -0.90 6.83
N ALA A 71 -16.09 0.21 6.31
CA ALA A 71 -16.05 1.48 7.05
C ALA A 71 -17.40 2.20 6.89
N PRO A 72 -17.88 2.89 7.93
CA PRO A 72 -19.08 3.72 7.82
C PRO A 72 -18.90 4.87 6.81
N MET A 73 -17.67 5.34 6.63
CA MET A 73 -17.29 6.32 5.63
C MET A 73 -16.00 5.85 4.96
N SER A 74 -16.10 5.33 3.73
CA SER A 74 -14.95 4.92 2.92
C SER A 74 -14.94 5.69 1.60
N PHE A 75 -13.74 6.04 1.14
CA PHE A 75 -13.52 6.66 -0.17
C PHE A 75 -13.70 5.67 -1.33
N VAL A 76 -13.91 4.38 -1.00
CA VAL A 76 -14.04 3.25 -1.91
C VAL A 76 -15.24 2.40 -1.48
N ASP A 77 -15.84 1.68 -2.43
CA ASP A 77 -16.82 0.62 -2.16
C ASP A 77 -16.14 -0.58 -1.47
N ASP A 78 -16.03 -0.49 -0.14
CA ASP A 78 -15.37 -1.51 0.69
C ASP A 78 -16.00 -2.89 0.55
N GLU A 79 -17.33 -2.94 0.41
CA GLU A 79 -18.07 -4.19 0.26
C GLU A 79 -17.68 -4.92 -1.03
N ALA A 80 -17.62 -4.19 -2.15
CA ALA A 80 -17.21 -4.75 -3.43
C ALA A 80 -15.74 -5.20 -3.41
N VAL A 81 -14.85 -4.42 -2.78
CA VAL A 81 -13.44 -4.79 -2.64
C VAL A 81 -13.28 -6.08 -1.84
N LEU A 82 -13.96 -6.21 -0.70
CA LEU A 82 -13.89 -7.41 0.14
C LEU A 82 -14.51 -8.63 -0.53
N ARG A 83 -15.62 -8.46 -1.26
CA ARG A 83 -16.29 -9.55 -1.98
C ARG A 83 -15.39 -10.19 -3.03
N HIS A 84 -14.59 -9.39 -3.73
CA HIS A 84 -13.73 -9.85 -4.83
C HIS A 84 -12.28 -10.12 -4.42
N ALA A 85 -11.91 -9.84 -3.16
CA ALA A 85 -10.57 -10.09 -2.65
C ALA A 85 -10.33 -11.59 -2.46
N ARG A 86 -9.28 -12.13 -3.13
CA ARG A 86 -8.86 -13.52 -2.96
C ARG A 86 -7.90 -13.67 -1.78
N LYS A 87 -7.67 -14.90 -1.32
CA LYS A 87 -6.68 -15.21 -0.28
C LYS A 87 -5.28 -14.63 -0.58
N LYS A 88 -4.80 -14.75 -1.83
CA LYS A 88 -3.51 -14.17 -2.23
C LYS A 88 -3.49 -12.64 -2.17
N ASP A 89 -4.62 -11.99 -2.48
CA ASP A 89 -4.71 -10.53 -2.46
C ASP A 89 -4.59 -10.00 -1.02
N ARG A 90 -5.00 -10.79 -0.01
CA ARG A 90 -4.77 -10.49 1.41
C ARG A 90 -3.30 -10.47 1.77
N TYR A 91 -2.51 -11.45 1.29
CA TYR A 91 -1.07 -11.47 1.55
C TYR A 91 -0.35 -10.30 0.88
N LEU A 92 -0.71 -9.97 -0.37
CA LEU A 92 -0.12 -8.81 -1.05
C LEU A 92 -0.54 -7.48 -0.38
N ALA A 93 -1.80 -7.35 0.04
CA ALA A 93 -2.27 -6.17 0.77
C ALA A 93 -1.53 -5.99 2.09
N LEU A 94 -1.40 -7.07 2.87
CA LEU A 94 -0.69 -7.06 4.14
C LEU A 94 0.80 -6.73 3.96
N PHE A 95 1.44 -7.28 2.93
CA PHE A 95 2.82 -6.96 2.59
C PHE A 95 3.01 -5.48 2.23
N LEU A 96 2.08 -4.90 1.45
CA LEU A 96 2.08 -3.48 1.12
C LEU A 96 1.87 -2.60 2.36
N VAL A 97 0.92 -2.94 3.22
CA VAL A 97 0.64 -2.16 4.44
C VAL A 97 1.82 -2.21 5.41
N ILE A 98 2.42 -3.39 5.63
CA ILE A 98 3.59 -3.53 6.52
C ILE A 98 4.79 -2.75 5.98
N SER A 99 5.09 -2.87 4.69
CA SER A 99 6.21 -2.12 4.09
C SER A 99 5.99 -0.60 4.15
N SER A 100 4.75 -0.15 4.00
CA SER A 100 4.38 1.26 4.16
C SER A 100 4.55 1.74 5.60
N ILE A 101 4.13 0.96 6.59
CA ILE A 101 4.30 1.28 8.02
C ILE A 101 5.79 1.30 8.39
N ALA A 102 6.57 0.32 7.92
CA ALA A 102 8.01 0.28 8.14
C ALA A 102 8.70 1.53 7.58
N LEU A 103 8.31 1.98 6.38
CA LEU A 103 8.81 3.22 5.79
C LEU A 103 8.46 4.44 6.66
N MET A 104 7.22 4.53 7.14
CA MET A 104 6.80 5.64 8.02
C MET A 104 7.56 5.65 9.35
N ILE A 105 7.78 4.48 9.96
CA ILE A 105 8.53 4.38 11.22
C ILE A 105 9.99 4.81 11.02
N VAL A 106 10.67 4.23 10.02
CA VAL A 106 12.09 4.53 9.77
C VAL A 106 12.26 5.99 9.31
N GLY A 107 11.42 6.47 8.40
CA GLY A 107 11.44 7.86 7.95
C GLY A 107 11.14 8.84 9.09
N GLY A 108 10.19 8.50 9.97
CA GLY A 108 9.89 9.28 11.18
C GLY A 108 11.07 9.33 12.15
N LEU A 109 11.74 8.20 12.40
CA LEU A 109 12.94 8.16 13.23
C LEU A 109 14.06 9.02 12.65
N VAL A 110 14.32 8.94 11.35
CA VAL A 110 15.32 9.79 10.69
C VAL A 110 14.95 11.26 10.84
N TYR A 111 13.69 11.62 10.64
CA TYR A 111 13.23 13.00 10.83
C TYR A 111 13.46 13.48 12.27
N PHE A 112 13.01 12.73 13.28
CA PHE A 112 13.15 13.12 14.69
C PHE A 112 14.60 13.16 15.19
N LEU A 113 15.49 12.34 14.63
CA LEU A 113 16.89 12.27 15.07
C LEU A 113 17.81 13.29 14.39
N TYR A 114 17.50 13.67 13.15
CA TYR A 114 18.42 14.46 12.30
C TYR A 114 17.85 15.80 11.83
N VAL A 115 16.54 16.02 11.90
CA VAL A 115 15.91 17.31 11.59
C VAL A 115 15.65 18.06 12.90
N PRO A 116 16.16 19.31 13.04
CA PRO A 116 16.02 20.11 14.26
C PRO A 116 14.58 20.60 14.53
#